data_AF-A0A7E4ZRH6-F1
#
_entry.id   AF-A0A7E4ZRH6-F1
#
_cell.length_a   1.000
_cell.length_b   1.000
_cell.length_c   1.000
_cell.angle_alpha   90.00
_cell.angle_beta   90.00
_cell.angle_gamma   90.00
#
_symmetry.space_group_name_H-M   'P 1'
#
loop_
_entity.id
_entity.type
_entity.pdbx_description
1 polymer ?
#
loop_
_entity_poly.entity_id
_entity_poly.type
_entity_poly.pdbx_seq_one_letter_code
_entity_poly.pdbx_strand_id
1 'polypeptide(L)'
;MEIYVISHPEVYYTNKPLQFDAETGVVIPSDNVALNEKHAVGIEGGDPEVLINCSLTRGSSTYHEIGKDPIIVQLPQPYLLGDMKLLVNDADSRAYSYNIEVSTD
;
A
#
# COMPACT_ATOMS: atom_id res chain seq x y z
N MET A 1 -17.72 28.77 -6.35
CA MET A 1 -17.31 28.94 -4.94
C MET A 1 -17.04 27.54 -4.43
N GLU A 2 -15.78 27.14 -4.34
CA GLU A 2 -15.42 25.83 -3.81
C GLU A 2 -15.25 25.95 -2.29
N ILE A 3 -15.94 25.08 -1.56
CA ILE A 3 -15.88 24.99 -0.11
C ILE A 3 -15.12 23.70 0.20
N TYR A 4 -13.94 23.82 0.80
CA TYR A 4 -13.24 22.68 1.36
C TYR A 4 -13.66 22.52 2.82
N VAL A 5 -14.27 21.37 3.15
CA VAL A 5 -14.64 21.00 4.52
C VAL A 5 -13.61 20.02 5.04
N ILE A 6 -12.87 20.42 6.08
CA ILE A 6 -12.03 19.50 6.85
C ILE A 6 -12.92 18.88 7.93
N SER A 7 -13.15 17.57 7.85
CA SER A 7 -14.02 16.87 8.78
C SER A 7 -13.30 16.39 10.05
N HIS A 8 -12.01 16.04 9.97
CA HIS A 8 -11.31 15.41 11.08
C HIS A 8 -9.76 15.51 10.99
N PRO A 9 -9.12 16.48 11.65
CA PRO A 9 -7.65 16.51 11.77
C PRO A 9 -7.17 15.70 12.97
N GLU A 10 -6.17 14.85 12.76
CA GLU A 10 -5.48 14.12 13.83
C GLU A 10 -3.99 14.47 13.82
N VAL A 11 -3.39 14.66 15.01
CA VAL A 11 -1.97 14.96 15.18
C VAL A 11 -1.43 14.11 16.32
N TYR A 12 -0.33 13.40 16.07
CA TYR A 12 0.27 12.47 17.02
C TYR A 12 1.73 12.79 17.27
N TYR A 13 2.23 12.41 18.45
CA TYR A 13 3.65 12.46 18.82
C TYR A 13 4.15 11.04 19.12
N THR A 14 5.38 10.73 18.73
CA THR A 14 6.04 9.45 19.03
C THR A 14 7.48 9.67 19.49
N ASN A 15 7.89 8.95 20.53
CA ASN A 15 9.29 8.84 20.94
C ASN A 15 10.03 7.72 20.21
N LYS A 16 9.34 6.96 19.34
CA LYS A 16 9.97 5.89 18.58
C LYS A 16 10.93 6.53 17.57
N PRO A 17 12.21 6.13 17.55
CA PRO A 17 13.15 6.66 16.58
C PRO A 17 12.71 6.24 15.19
N LEU A 18 12.45 7.22 14.32
CA LEU A 18 12.23 7.01 12.90
C LEU A 18 13.55 7.24 12.18
N GLN A 19 13.83 6.38 11.20
CA GLN A 19 14.93 6.61 10.29
C GLN A 19 14.44 7.45 9.13
N PHE A 20 15.27 8.40 8.72
CA PHE A 20 15.00 9.27 7.60
C PHE A 20 16.20 9.22 6.67
N ASP A 21 15.91 9.30 5.39
CA ASP A 21 16.93 9.54 4.40
C ASP A 21 17.51 10.96 4.59
N ALA A 22 18.84 11.06 4.62
CA ALA A 22 19.52 12.30 4.98
C ALA A 22 19.39 13.39 3.91
N GLU A 23 19.12 13.02 2.67
CA GLU A 23 19.01 13.94 1.54
C GLU A 23 17.57 14.38 1.30
N THR A 24 16.64 13.42 1.27
CA THR A 24 15.23 13.66 0.92
C THR A 24 14.35 13.93 2.15
N GLY A 25 14.79 13.54 3.35
CA GLY A 25 13.98 13.61 4.57
C GLY A 25 12.80 12.63 4.58
N VAL A 26 12.70 11.74 3.59
CA VAL A 26 11.65 10.72 3.51
C VAL A 26 11.88 9.63 4.55
N VAL A 27 10.80 9.10 5.11
CA VAL A 27 10.86 8.04 6.12
C VAL A 27 11.41 6.75 5.49
N ILE A 28 12.41 6.15 6.13
CA ILE A 28 12.90 4.80 5.83
C ILE A 28 12.16 3.84 6.76
N PRO A 29 11.21 3.03 6.24
CA PRO A 29 10.43 2.14 7.08
C PRO A 29 11.28 1.00 7.62
N SER A 30 11.14 0.71 8.92
CA SER A 30 11.77 -0.47 9.57
C SER A 30 10.95 -1.76 9.44
N ASP A 31 9.67 -1.62 9.10
CA ASP A 31 8.66 -2.68 9.09
C ASP A 31 7.68 -2.45 7.93
N ASN A 32 6.80 -3.42 7.68
CA ASN A 32 5.79 -3.30 6.62
C ASN A 32 4.85 -2.10 6.88
N VAL A 33 4.82 -1.17 5.94
CA VAL A 33 3.95 0.03 5.95
C VAL A 33 2.68 -0.15 5.13
N ALA A 34 2.56 -1.23 4.35
CA ALA A 34 1.36 -1.58 3.59
C ALA A 34 0.38 -2.40 4.46
N LEU A 35 -0.03 -1.84 5.60
CA LEU A 35 -0.97 -2.45 6.55
C LEU A 35 -2.09 -1.48 6.91
N ASN A 36 -3.32 -1.97 7.12
CA ASN A 36 -4.44 -1.09 7.48
C ASN A 36 -4.22 -0.45 8.86
N GLU A 37 -3.58 -1.19 9.79
CA GLU A 37 -3.17 -0.65 11.11
C GLU A 37 -2.14 0.48 11.00
N LYS A 38 -1.48 0.61 9.84
CA LYS A 38 -0.58 1.71 9.51
C LYS A 38 -1.25 2.78 8.67
N HIS A 39 -2.55 2.64 8.39
CA HIS A 39 -3.37 3.52 7.54
C HIS A 39 -3.06 3.44 6.04
N ALA A 40 -2.42 2.37 5.57
CA ALA A 40 -2.40 2.09 4.14
C ALA A 40 -3.78 1.63 3.68
N VAL A 41 -4.14 1.92 2.43
CA VAL A 41 -5.45 1.58 1.85
C VAL A 41 -5.29 0.98 0.47
N GLY A 42 -6.15 0.01 0.14
CA GLY A 42 -6.30 -0.46 -1.23
C GLY A 42 -7.36 0.40 -1.91
N ILE A 43 -7.00 1.03 -3.04
CA ILE A 43 -7.90 1.92 -3.78
C ILE A 43 -8.63 1.15 -4.88
N GLU A 44 -7.89 0.31 -5.61
CA GLU A 44 -8.38 -0.40 -6.79
C GLU A 44 -7.98 -1.88 -6.76
N GLY A 45 -8.70 -2.68 -7.54
CA GLY A 45 -8.63 -4.14 -7.55
C GLY A 45 -9.90 -4.77 -7.00
N GLY A 46 -10.05 -6.08 -7.21
CA GLY A 46 -11.11 -6.86 -6.58
C GLY A 46 -10.83 -7.03 -5.09
N ASP A 47 -11.76 -6.66 -4.23
CA ASP A 47 -11.63 -6.72 -2.77
C ASP A 47 -10.32 -6.10 -2.23
N PRO A 48 -10.05 -4.81 -2.52
CA PRO A 48 -8.73 -4.20 -2.31
C PRO A 48 -8.34 -4.12 -0.81
N GLU A 49 -9.32 -4.07 0.10
CA GLU A 49 -9.10 -4.11 1.55
C GLU A 49 -8.40 -5.39 2.01
N VAL A 50 -8.59 -6.49 1.28
CA VAL A 50 -8.03 -7.81 1.58
C VAL A 50 -6.53 -7.85 1.33
N LEU A 51 -6.02 -7.03 0.40
CA LEU A 51 -4.59 -6.94 0.11
C LEU A 51 -3.80 -6.37 1.29
N ILE A 52 -4.34 -5.33 1.93
CA ILE A 52 -3.64 -4.54 2.96
C ILE A 52 -3.62 -5.25 4.33
N ASN A 53 -4.46 -6.27 4.51
CA ASN A 53 -4.51 -7.12 5.71
C ASN A 53 -4.24 -8.59 5.39
N CYS A 54 -3.60 -8.86 4.25
CA CYS A 54 -3.49 -10.21 3.71
C CYS A 54 -2.76 -11.14 4.71
N SER A 55 -3.55 -11.99 5.38
CA SER A 55 -3.02 -13.13 6.11
C SER A 55 -2.47 -14.11 5.08
N LEU A 56 -1.31 -14.70 5.34
CA LEU A 56 -0.75 -15.78 4.51
C LEU A 56 -1.68 -17.02 4.43
N THR A 57 -2.79 -17.02 5.16
CA THR A 57 -3.83 -18.05 5.10
C THR A 57 -4.67 -17.92 3.83
N ARG A 58 -4.85 -19.03 3.14
CA ARG A 58 -5.63 -19.16 1.90
C ARG A 58 -7.03 -18.53 2.01
N GLY A 59 -7.44 -17.76 1.01
CA GLY A 59 -8.83 -17.25 0.85
C GLY A 59 -8.97 -15.73 0.86
N SER A 60 -7.95 -15.00 1.30
CA SER A 60 -7.87 -13.55 1.23
C SER A 60 -6.91 -13.13 0.12
N SER A 61 -7.40 -12.84 -1.08
CA SER A 61 -6.56 -12.31 -2.16
C SER A 61 -7.32 -11.34 -3.02
N THR A 62 -6.66 -10.24 -3.39
CA THR A 62 -7.15 -9.34 -4.41
C THR A 62 -6.92 -9.92 -5.80
N TYR A 63 -7.62 -9.39 -6.80
CA TYR A 63 -7.42 -9.75 -8.20
C TYR A 63 -7.51 -8.53 -9.11
N HIS A 64 -6.89 -8.66 -10.27
CA HIS A 64 -6.98 -7.71 -11.38
C HIS A 64 -7.63 -8.41 -12.57
N GLU A 65 -8.69 -7.83 -13.12
CA GLU A 65 -9.28 -8.32 -14.37
C GLU A 65 -8.49 -7.76 -15.57
N ILE A 66 -8.14 -8.63 -16.52
CA ILE A 66 -7.39 -8.22 -17.72
C ILE A 66 -8.17 -7.14 -18.48
N GLY A 67 -7.52 -6.00 -18.72
CA GLY A 67 -8.12 -4.85 -19.41
C GLY A 67 -8.93 -3.90 -18.51
N LYS A 68 -8.82 -4.05 -17.19
CA LYS A 68 -9.39 -3.13 -16.19
C LYS A 68 -8.31 -2.33 -15.47
N ASP A 69 -8.76 -1.44 -14.58
CA ASP A 69 -7.92 -0.63 -13.71
C ASP A 69 -7.02 -1.51 -12.83
N PRO A 70 -5.78 -1.09 -12.54
CA PRO A 70 -4.79 -1.90 -11.85
C PRO A 70 -5.18 -2.16 -10.37
N ILE A 71 -4.35 -2.94 -9.68
CA ILE A 71 -4.37 -2.97 -8.22
C ILE A 71 -3.58 -1.76 -7.72
N ILE A 72 -4.23 -0.89 -6.95
CA ILE A 72 -3.59 0.31 -6.39
C ILE A 72 -3.58 0.23 -4.87
N VAL A 73 -2.38 0.39 -4.29
CA VAL A 73 -2.17 0.55 -2.85
C VAL A 73 -1.63 1.93 -2.58
N GLN A 74 -2.32 2.67 -1.71
CA GLN A 74 -1.83 3.94 -1.20
C GLN A 74 -1.25 3.76 0.19
N LEU A 75 0.00 4.18 0.33
CA LEU A 75 0.66 4.28 1.62
C LEU A 75 0.27 5.61 2.31
N PRO A 76 0.34 5.69 3.65
CA PRO A 76 -0.08 6.88 4.40
C PRO A 76 0.68 8.16 4.08
N GLN A 77 1.90 7.99 3.56
CA GLN A 77 2.84 9.05 3.21
C GLN A 77 3.90 8.44 2.26
N PRO A 78 4.75 9.27 1.65
CA PRO A 78 5.93 8.77 0.93
C PRO A 78 6.89 8.02 1.85
N TYR A 79 7.46 6.92 1.35
CA TYR A 79 8.48 6.12 2.02
C TYR A 79 9.61 5.78 1.07
N LEU A 80 10.84 5.68 1.58
CA LEU A 80 11.97 5.15 0.83
C LEU A 80 11.94 3.63 0.92
N LEU A 81 11.37 2.97 -0.10
CA LEU A 81 11.20 1.52 -0.12
C LEU A 81 12.46 0.82 -0.65
N GLY A 82 12.91 -0.21 0.07
CA GLY A 82 14.06 -1.03 -0.33
C GLY A 82 13.68 -2.36 -1.00
N ASP A 83 12.61 -3.00 -0.55
CA ASP A 83 12.09 -4.25 -1.12
C ASP A 83 10.55 -4.28 -1.16
N MET A 84 10.02 -5.09 -2.08
CA MET A 84 8.61 -5.43 -2.17
C MET A 84 8.49 -6.94 -2.39
N LYS A 85 7.59 -7.59 -1.67
CA LYS A 85 7.33 -9.03 -1.77
C LYS A 85 5.86 -9.24 -2.08
N LEU A 86 5.58 -9.98 -3.14
CA LEU A 86 4.24 -10.31 -3.58
C LEU A 86 4.03 -11.81 -3.46
N LEU A 87 2.94 -12.23 -2.81
CA LEU A 87 2.49 -13.61 -2.81
C LEU A 87 1.41 -13.74 -3.89
N VAL A 88 1.73 -14.46 -4.97
CA VAL A 88 0.78 -14.73 -6.06
C VAL A 88 0.11 -16.07 -5.80
N ASN A 89 -1.23 -16.06 -5.74
CA ASN A 89 -2.01 -17.29 -5.62
C ASN A 89 -2.20 -17.92 -7.00
N ASP A 90 -1.44 -19.00 -7.27
CA ASP A 90 -1.67 -19.86 -8.42
C ASP A 90 -2.94 -20.70 -8.19
N ALA A 91 -4.09 -20.12 -8.50
CA ALA A 91 -5.35 -20.87 -8.55
C ALA A 91 -5.43 -21.76 -9.82
N ASP A 92 -4.64 -21.46 -10.85
CA ASP A 92 -4.53 -22.26 -12.07
C ASP A 92 -3.14 -22.17 -12.72
N SER A 93 -2.97 -22.81 -13.88
CA SER A 93 -1.68 -22.99 -14.57
C SER A 93 -1.30 -21.83 -15.51
N ARG A 94 -1.74 -20.59 -15.22
CA ARG A 94 -1.40 -19.44 -16.07
C ARG A 94 0.02 -18.95 -15.81
N ALA A 95 0.67 -18.46 -16.87
CA ALA A 95 1.89 -17.68 -16.73
C ALA A 95 1.50 -16.23 -16.44
N TYR A 96 2.02 -15.66 -15.35
CA TYR A 96 1.78 -14.28 -14.96
C TYR A 96 2.96 -13.39 -15.35
N SER A 97 2.67 -12.23 -15.91
CA SER A 97 3.60 -11.12 -16.09
C SER A 97 3.01 -9.89 -15.41
N TYR A 98 3.82 -9.14 -14.67
CA TYR A 98 3.38 -7.96 -13.93
C TYR A 98 4.31 -6.78 -14.20
N ASN A 99 3.73 -5.58 -14.18
CA ASN A 99 4.45 -4.32 -14.10
C ASN A 99 4.20 -3.73 -12.70
N ILE A 100 5.25 -3.18 -12.09
CA ILE A 100 5.14 -2.47 -10.83
C ILE A 100 5.51 -1.02 -11.10
N GLU A 101 4.60 -0.13 -10.75
CA GLU A 101 4.76 1.31 -10.87
C GLU A 101 4.62 1.93 -9.47
N VAL A 102 5.33 3.03 -9.23
CA VAL A 102 5.33 3.74 -7.96
C VAL A 102 5.16 5.24 -8.23
N SER A 103 4.49 5.94 -7.32
CA SER A 103 4.27 7.37 -7.38
C SER A 103 4.44 8.02 -6.01
N THR A 104 4.88 9.27 -6.02
CA THR A 104 4.86 10.19 -4.85
C THR A 104 3.88 11.34 -5.02
N ASP A 105 3.24 11.42 -6.19
CA ASP A 105 2.26 12.46 -6.55
C ASP A 105 0.88 12.15 -5.98
#